data_AF-A0A7C4MCX5-F1
#
_entry.id   AF-A0A7C4MCX5-F1
#
_cell.length_a   1.000
_cell.length_b   1.000
_cell.length_c   1.000
_cell.angle_alpha   90.00
_cell.angle_beta   90.00
_cell.angle_gamma   90.00
#
_symmetry.space_group_name_H-M   'P 1'
#
loop_
_entity.id
_entity.type
_entity.pdbx_description
1 polymer ?
#
loop_
_entity_poly.entity_id
_entity_poly.type
_entity_poly.pdbx_seq_one_letter_code
_entity_poly.pdbx_strand_id
1 'polypeptide(L)'
;MNAGAGILLVKDIWNAYGETLLDLIKDAMRNNDFDLVRGIQSFDVSVWTGLHGVEEIISTLLSLTIDMRGGMKKEAEELRRKLRENEEHYKKLGTYDALRKRLERLEGRWIYLPTLKASCRGLKNLLRQLIILRDMGFIEIEGTDFEHANVRLSPLWDRVVEEIANRGYETHVFGSAIGRMIALGIEGKGFRQLKPIFMALNTAEKNNNEISMDELRKKYQLANLPYRHLAGMIKRDNKKHADIRLFAYYDDKRAVFMPHAIRAYVMWRERANIRVREWRIPRA
;
A
#
# COMPACT_ATOMS: atom_id res chain seq x y z
N MET A 1 -8.64 27.40 36.55
CA MET A 1 -9.87 27.54 35.74
C MET A 1 -9.53 27.17 34.30
N ASN A 2 -10.06 26.04 33.84
CA ASN A 2 -9.91 25.54 32.48
C ASN A 2 -10.87 26.29 31.55
N ALA A 3 -10.35 27.14 30.68
CA ALA A 3 -11.12 27.74 29.60
C ALA A 3 -10.19 27.91 28.39
N GLY A 4 -10.36 27.03 27.41
CA GLY A 4 -9.55 27.03 26.19
C GLY A 4 -9.33 25.65 25.57
N ALA A 5 -10.28 24.72 25.70
CA ALA A 5 -10.32 23.57 24.78
C ALA A 5 -10.67 24.12 23.40
N GLY A 6 -9.65 24.63 22.71
CA GLY A 6 -9.77 25.17 21.36
C GLY A 6 -10.40 24.11 20.47
N ILE A 7 -11.58 24.46 19.95
CA ILE A 7 -12.28 23.70 18.93
C ILE A 7 -11.26 23.43 17.82
N LEU A 8 -10.85 22.16 17.68
CA LEU A 8 -10.10 21.71 16.51
C LEU A 8 -10.97 22.00 15.31
N LEU A 9 -10.65 23.07 14.58
CA LEU A 9 -11.14 23.19 13.23
C LEU A 9 -10.64 21.95 12.50
N VAL A 10 -11.58 21.20 11.94
CA VAL A 10 -11.40 19.96 11.16
C VAL A 10 -10.23 20.06 10.15
N LYS A 11 -9.74 21.26 9.80
CA LYS A 11 -8.53 21.53 9.02
C LYS A 11 -7.24 20.87 9.54
N ASP A 12 -6.99 20.81 10.85
CA ASP A 12 -5.67 20.37 11.36
C ASP A 12 -5.45 18.86 11.31
N ILE A 13 -6.52 18.08 11.49
CA ILE A 13 -6.43 16.62 11.41
C ILE A 13 -6.05 16.20 9.98
N TRP A 14 -6.46 16.98 8.94
CA TRP A 14 -6.14 16.69 7.52
C TRP A 14 -4.65 16.66 7.17
N ASN A 15 -3.83 17.37 7.94
CA ASN A 15 -2.38 17.44 7.70
C ASN A 15 -1.61 16.28 8.39
N ALA A 16 -2.16 15.67 9.44
CA ALA A 16 -1.54 14.55 10.16
C ALA A 16 -1.75 13.17 9.49
N TYR A 17 -2.58 13.11 8.45
CA TYR A 17 -3.15 11.86 7.96
C TYR A 17 -2.27 11.04 7.03
N GLY A 18 -1.32 11.67 6.32
CA GLY A 18 -0.40 10.96 5.43
C GLY A 18 0.46 9.95 6.19
N GLU A 19 1.22 10.46 7.15
CA GLU A 19 2.08 9.65 8.02
C GLU A 19 1.28 8.61 8.81
N THR A 20 0.11 8.98 9.35
CA THR A 20 -0.77 8.06 10.08
C THR A 20 -1.21 6.88 9.21
N LEU A 21 -1.51 7.12 7.93
CA LEU A 21 -1.86 6.04 7.00
C LEU A 21 -0.66 5.15 6.67
N LEU A 22 0.53 5.72 6.49
CA LEU A 22 1.74 4.93 6.27
C LEU A 22 2.04 4.02 7.46
N ASP A 23 1.94 4.54 8.67
CA ASP A 23 2.16 3.77 9.89
C ASP A 23 1.10 2.66 10.03
N LEU A 24 -0.16 2.96 9.71
CA LEU A 24 -1.22 1.96 9.70
C LEU A 24 -0.99 0.86 8.65
N ILE A 25 -0.54 1.20 7.44
CA ILE A 25 -0.19 0.23 6.40
C ILE A 25 0.95 -0.67 6.89
N LYS A 26 2.03 -0.08 7.41
CA LYS A 26 3.18 -0.83 7.92
C LYS A 26 2.80 -1.76 9.05
N ASP A 27 2.01 -1.30 10.00
CA ASP A 27 1.58 -2.14 11.12
C ASP A 27 0.64 -3.25 10.68
N ALA A 28 -0.29 -2.96 9.76
CA ALA A 28 -1.16 -3.98 9.18
C ALA A 28 -0.33 -5.09 8.51
N MET A 29 0.69 -4.70 7.74
CA MET A 29 1.58 -5.65 7.06
C MET A 29 2.47 -6.43 8.03
N ARG A 30 3.06 -5.77 9.05
CA ARG A 30 3.88 -6.43 10.09
C ARG A 30 3.08 -7.46 10.89
N ASN A 31 1.85 -7.12 11.23
CA ASN A 31 0.96 -7.95 12.04
C ASN A 31 0.18 -8.98 11.21
N ASN A 32 0.39 -9.03 9.88
CA ASN A 32 -0.33 -9.91 8.96
C ASN A 32 -1.85 -9.71 9.01
N ASP A 33 -2.27 -8.47 9.26
CA ASP A 33 -3.67 -8.08 9.36
C ASP A 33 -4.22 -7.77 7.97
N PHE A 34 -4.49 -8.84 7.22
CA PHE A 34 -4.94 -8.72 5.82
C PHE A 34 -6.29 -8.04 5.68
N ASP A 35 -7.17 -8.16 6.68
CA ASP A 35 -8.45 -7.47 6.66
C ASP A 35 -8.26 -5.96 6.80
N LEU A 36 -7.30 -5.51 7.61
CA LEU A 36 -6.93 -4.10 7.68
C LEU A 36 -6.29 -3.62 6.37
N VAL A 37 -5.41 -4.43 5.76
CA VAL A 37 -4.81 -4.12 4.45
C VAL A 37 -5.88 -3.95 3.37
N ARG A 38 -6.84 -4.88 3.29
CA ARG A 38 -8.01 -4.79 2.37
C ARG A 38 -8.87 -3.55 2.66
N GLY A 39 -9.10 -3.29 3.94
CA GLY A 39 -9.68 -2.06 4.46
C GLY A 39 -9.06 -0.81 3.86
N ILE A 40 -7.74 -0.72 3.92
CA ILE A 40 -6.97 0.41 3.40
C ILE A 40 -7.05 0.46 1.86
N GLN A 41 -6.86 -0.67 1.17
CA GLN A 41 -6.97 -0.76 -0.30
C GLN A 41 -8.33 -0.33 -0.84
N SER A 42 -9.39 -0.49 -0.05
CA SER A 42 -10.73 -0.06 -0.42
C SER A 42 -10.83 1.44 -0.71
N PHE A 43 -9.99 2.26 -0.08
CA PHE A 43 -10.00 3.72 -0.25
C PHE A 43 -9.46 4.20 -1.60
N ASP A 44 -8.87 3.32 -2.40
CA ASP A 44 -8.36 3.64 -3.75
C ASP A 44 -9.45 4.10 -4.77
N VAL A 45 -10.73 4.04 -4.40
CA VAL A 45 -11.82 4.52 -5.27
C VAL A 45 -11.85 6.04 -5.48
N SER A 46 -11.05 6.82 -4.74
CA SER A 46 -11.14 8.28 -4.71
C SER A 46 -9.81 8.99 -4.98
N VAL A 47 -8.87 8.33 -5.64
CA VAL A 47 -7.46 8.73 -5.48
C VAL A 47 -6.81 9.12 -6.79
N TRP A 48 -6.58 10.43 -6.94
CA TRP A 48 -5.48 10.98 -7.72
C TRP A 48 -4.31 11.28 -6.79
N THR A 49 -3.14 10.72 -7.07
CA THR A 49 -1.89 11.00 -6.37
C THR A 49 -0.99 11.86 -7.26
N GLY A 50 -0.30 12.85 -6.69
CA GLY A 50 0.76 13.57 -7.40
C GLY A 50 2.05 12.74 -7.52
N LEU A 51 2.20 11.70 -6.70
CA LEU A 51 3.26 10.70 -6.80
C LEU A 51 2.87 9.57 -7.78
N HIS A 52 2.69 9.94 -9.04
CA HIS A 52 2.41 8.99 -10.11
C HIS A 52 3.52 7.94 -10.25
N GLY A 53 3.10 6.67 -10.46
CA GLY A 53 3.98 5.55 -10.75
C GLY A 53 4.38 4.72 -9.54
N VAL A 54 4.10 5.17 -8.31
CA VAL A 54 4.35 4.35 -7.10
C VAL A 54 3.52 3.07 -7.14
N GLU A 55 2.26 3.17 -7.54
CA GLU A 55 1.35 2.05 -7.70
C GLU A 55 1.81 1.05 -8.75
N GLU A 56 2.39 1.55 -9.84
CA GLU A 56 2.92 0.74 -10.93
C GLU A 56 4.21 0.03 -10.50
N ILE A 57 5.08 0.71 -9.75
CA ILE A 57 6.30 0.12 -9.18
C ILE A 57 5.95 -1.00 -8.21
N ILE A 58 5.05 -0.75 -7.25
CA ILE A 58 4.66 -1.75 -6.26
C ILE A 58 3.97 -2.94 -6.94
N SER A 59 3.05 -2.68 -7.88
CA SER A 59 2.40 -3.71 -8.69
C SER A 59 3.39 -4.56 -9.48
N THR A 60 4.37 -3.91 -10.12
CA THR A 60 5.40 -4.59 -10.92
C THR A 60 6.32 -5.43 -10.04
N LEU A 61 6.81 -4.87 -8.93
CA LEU A 61 7.64 -5.59 -7.97
C LEU A 61 6.90 -6.81 -7.39
N LEU A 62 5.63 -6.66 -7.02
CA LEU A 62 4.81 -7.77 -6.54
C LEU A 62 4.67 -8.87 -7.58
N SER A 63 4.33 -8.50 -8.82
CA SER A 63 4.14 -9.46 -9.90
C SER A 63 5.43 -10.22 -10.20
N LEU A 64 6.55 -9.51 -10.40
CA LEU A 64 7.86 -10.12 -10.62
C LEU A 64 8.28 -11.03 -9.45
N THR A 65 8.03 -10.60 -8.20
CA THR A 65 8.35 -11.40 -7.01
C THR A 65 7.54 -12.70 -6.95
N ILE A 66 6.26 -12.66 -7.33
CA ILE A 66 5.38 -13.83 -7.35
C ILE A 66 5.78 -14.79 -8.47
N ASP A 67 6.04 -14.26 -9.68
CA ASP A 67 6.49 -15.05 -10.83
C ASP A 67 7.81 -15.76 -10.53
N MET A 68 8.72 -15.08 -9.83
CA MET A 68 10.00 -15.65 -9.38
C MET A 68 9.82 -16.83 -8.41
N ARG A 69 8.76 -16.86 -7.59
CA ARG A 69 8.54 -17.88 -6.54
C ARG A 69 8.50 -19.31 -7.09
N GLY A 70 7.97 -19.51 -8.29
CA GLY A 70 7.84 -20.84 -8.92
C GLY A 70 9.16 -21.38 -9.49
N GLY A 71 9.87 -20.55 -10.26
CA GLY A 71 11.11 -20.96 -10.95
C GLY A 71 12.36 -20.89 -10.06
N MET A 72 12.51 -19.82 -9.28
CA MET A 72 13.73 -19.58 -8.49
C MET A 72 13.84 -20.50 -7.28
N LYS A 73 12.73 -21.02 -6.75
CA LYS A 73 12.76 -21.99 -5.65
C LYS A 73 13.50 -23.26 -6.05
N LYS A 74 13.20 -23.80 -7.24
CA LYS A 74 13.89 -24.99 -7.78
C LYS A 74 15.37 -24.69 -8.07
N GLU A 75 15.65 -23.54 -8.68
CA GLU A 75 17.03 -23.12 -8.97
C GLU A 75 17.87 -22.93 -7.70
N ALA A 76 17.29 -22.30 -6.67
CA ALA A 76 17.94 -22.12 -5.36
C ALA A 76 18.18 -23.46 -4.65
N GLU A 77 17.21 -24.38 -4.69
CA GLU A 77 17.37 -25.74 -4.15
C GLU A 77 18.50 -26.51 -4.86
N GLU A 78 18.59 -26.39 -6.19
CA GLU A 78 19.65 -27.01 -6.98
C GLU A 78 21.02 -26.40 -6.68
N LEU A 79 21.11 -25.06 -6.57
CA LEU A 79 22.34 -24.37 -6.18
C LEU A 79 22.79 -24.74 -4.76
N ARG A 80 21.86 -24.84 -3.80
CA ARG A 80 22.15 -25.35 -2.45
C ARG A 80 22.68 -26.78 -2.48
N ARG A 81 22.12 -27.63 -3.33
CA ARG A 81 22.59 -29.01 -3.49
C ARG A 81 24.01 -29.03 -4.06
N LYS A 82 24.24 -28.31 -5.16
CA LYS A 82 25.55 -28.18 -5.81
C LYS A 82 26.62 -27.68 -4.83
N LEU A 83 26.33 -26.63 -4.08
CA LEU A 83 27.27 -26.06 -3.10
C LEU A 83 27.58 -27.03 -1.96
N ARG A 84 26.60 -27.83 -1.49
CA ARG A 84 26.81 -28.84 -0.44
C ARG A 84 27.62 -30.05 -0.93
N GLU A 85 27.35 -30.52 -2.14
CA GLU A 85 27.98 -31.73 -2.69
C GLU A 85 29.42 -31.48 -3.18
N ASN A 86 29.72 -30.26 -3.65
CA ASN A 86 30.97 -29.96 -4.35
C ASN A 86 31.67 -28.69 -3.84
N GLU A 87 31.56 -28.40 -2.54
CA GLU A 87 32.09 -27.17 -1.94
C GLU A 87 33.58 -26.92 -2.23
N GLU A 88 34.43 -27.91 -1.95
CA GLU A 88 35.88 -27.80 -2.17
C GLU A 88 36.22 -27.61 -3.64
N HIS A 89 35.45 -28.23 -4.54
CA HIS A 89 35.65 -28.11 -5.98
C HIS A 89 35.37 -26.67 -6.44
N TYR A 90 34.26 -26.07 -6.03
CA TYR A 90 33.94 -24.69 -6.38
C TYR A 90 34.86 -23.66 -5.72
N LYS A 91 35.37 -23.95 -4.51
CA LYS A 91 36.40 -23.13 -3.85
C LYS A 91 37.70 -23.16 -4.65
N LYS A 92 38.16 -24.34 -5.08
CA LYS A 92 39.37 -24.49 -5.92
C LYS A 92 39.23 -23.79 -7.27
N LEU A 93 38.04 -23.78 -7.86
CA LEU A 93 37.74 -23.07 -9.11
C LEU A 93 37.52 -21.55 -8.94
N GLY A 94 37.48 -21.03 -7.71
CA GLY A 94 37.19 -19.61 -7.46
C GLY A 94 35.76 -19.17 -7.78
N THR A 95 34.83 -20.12 -7.97
CA THR A 95 33.43 -19.84 -8.36
C THR A 95 32.45 -19.93 -7.20
N TYR A 96 32.90 -20.42 -6.04
CA TYR A 96 32.08 -20.59 -4.84
C TYR A 96 31.34 -19.30 -4.43
N ASP A 97 32.06 -18.18 -4.33
CA ASP A 97 31.47 -16.91 -3.90
C ASP A 97 30.44 -16.39 -4.90
N ALA A 98 30.66 -16.58 -6.20
CA ALA A 98 29.71 -16.19 -7.24
C ALA A 98 28.41 -17.01 -7.16
N LEU A 99 28.51 -18.33 -6.93
CA LEU A 99 27.36 -19.21 -6.74
C LEU A 99 26.60 -18.90 -5.46
N ARG A 100 27.32 -18.64 -4.36
CA ARG A 100 26.72 -18.24 -3.09
C ARG A 100 25.96 -16.92 -3.22
N LYS A 101 26.57 -15.93 -3.88
CA LYS A 101 25.93 -14.62 -4.12
C LYS A 101 24.70 -14.74 -5.01
N ARG A 102 24.72 -15.64 -6.02
CA ARG A 102 23.53 -15.96 -6.83
C ARG A 102 22.44 -16.60 -5.98
N LEU A 103 22.80 -17.56 -5.12
CA LEU A 103 21.84 -18.20 -4.23
C LEU A 103 21.18 -17.19 -3.28
N GLU A 104 21.98 -16.33 -2.65
CA GLU A 104 21.50 -15.24 -1.78
C GLU A 104 20.54 -14.30 -2.52
N ARG A 105 20.81 -14.01 -3.81
CA ARG A 105 19.90 -13.20 -4.65
C ARG A 105 18.56 -13.89 -4.91
N LEU A 106 18.58 -15.17 -5.27
CA LEU A 106 17.36 -15.96 -5.55
C LEU A 106 16.51 -16.11 -4.28
N GLU A 107 17.14 -16.42 -3.15
CA GLU A 107 16.46 -16.57 -1.86
C GLU A 107 15.93 -15.23 -1.34
N GLY A 108 16.72 -14.16 -1.51
CA GLY A 108 16.33 -12.80 -1.16
C GLY A 108 15.33 -12.16 -2.11
N ARG A 109 14.98 -12.84 -3.22
CA ARG A 109 14.06 -12.37 -4.28
C ARG A 109 14.46 -11.01 -4.86
N TRP A 110 15.75 -10.83 -5.08
CA TRP A 110 16.32 -9.62 -5.64
C TRP A 110 16.04 -9.51 -7.14
N ILE A 111 15.39 -8.41 -7.55
CA ILE A 111 15.06 -8.10 -8.95
C ILE A 111 16.10 -7.13 -9.49
N TYR A 112 16.73 -7.47 -10.61
CA TYR A 112 17.71 -6.61 -11.25
C TYR A 112 17.05 -5.33 -11.79
N LEU A 113 17.62 -4.15 -11.51
CA LEU A 113 16.95 -2.87 -11.80
C LEU A 113 16.64 -2.68 -13.29
N PRO A 114 17.50 -3.04 -14.26
CA PRO A 114 17.15 -3.03 -15.68
C PRO A 114 15.89 -3.83 -16.02
N THR A 115 15.65 -4.97 -15.38
CA THR A 115 14.41 -5.75 -15.55
C THR A 115 13.19 -4.97 -15.05
N LEU A 116 13.32 -4.32 -13.89
CA LEU A 116 12.26 -3.46 -13.35
C LEU A 116 12.01 -2.25 -14.26
N LYS A 117 13.06 -1.57 -14.74
CA LYS A 117 12.98 -0.43 -15.66
C LYS A 117 12.27 -0.82 -16.96
N ALA A 118 12.60 -1.98 -17.52
CA ALA A 118 11.96 -2.49 -18.73
C ALA A 118 10.47 -2.77 -18.51
N SER A 119 10.11 -3.30 -17.34
CA SER A 119 8.73 -3.60 -16.96
C SER A 119 7.91 -2.33 -16.68
N CYS A 120 8.52 -1.33 -16.05
CA CYS A 120 7.92 -0.03 -15.72
C CYS A 120 8.14 1.03 -16.84
N ARG A 121 8.08 0.63 -18.12
CA ARG A 121 8.43 1.48 -19.26
C ARG A 121 7.54 2.73 -19.31
N GLY A 122 8.17 3.92 -19.31
CA GLY A 122 7.48 5.21 -19.44
C GLY A 122 7.30 5.99 -18.14
N LEU A 123 7.70 5.42 -16.99
CA LEU A 123 7.71 6.12 -15.71
C LEU A 123 8.84 7.16 -15.63
N LYS A 124 8.53 8.41 -16.01
CA LYS A 124 9.47 9.55 -16.02
C LYS A 124 10.24 9.74 -14.70
N ASN A 125 9.62 9.43 -13.55
CA ASN A 125 10.18 9.65 -12.22
C ASN A 125 10.54 8.36 -11.47
N LEU A 126 10.73 7.24 -12.16
CA LEU A 126 10.96 5.91 -11.55
C LEU A 126 12.02 5.93 -10.45
N LEU A 127 13.22 6.48 -10.75
CA LEU A 127 14.32 6.51 -9.79
C LEU A 127 13.96 7.27 -8.50
N ARG A 128 13.32 8.43 -8.64
CA ARG A 128 12.87 9.24 -7.50
C ARG A 128 11.87 8.47 -6.64
N GLN A 129 10.92 7.78 -7.27
CA GLN A 129 9.92 7.00 -6.53
C GLN A 129 10.53 5.79 -5.83
N LEU A 130 11.53 5.13 -6.43
CA LEU A 130 12.27 4.03 -5.79
C LEU A 130 13.01 4.51 -4.53
N ILE A 131 13.69 5.66 -4.61
CA ILE A 131 14.37 6.26 -3.44
C ILE A 131 13.37 6.55 -2.32
N ILE A 132 12.24 7.17 -2.65
CA ILE A 132 11.19 7.46 -1.67
C ILE A 132 10.65 6.17 -1.03
N LEU A 133 10.34 5.15 -1.83
CA LEU A 133 9.85 3.87 -1.32
C LEU A 133 10.87 3.16 -0.42
N ARG A 134 12.16 3.25 -0.75
CA ARG A 134 13.27 2.74 0.07
C ARG A 134 13.33 3.47 1.40
N ASP A 135 13.35 4.80 1.37
CA ASP A 135 13.46 5.63 2.57
C ASP A 135 12.23 5.46 3.49
N MET A 136 11.08 5.14 2.90
CA MET A 136 9.86 4.78 3.62
C MET A 136 9.83 3.32 4.07
N GLY A 137 10.81 2.48 3.73
CA GLY A 137 10.94 1.10 4.19
C GLY A 137 10.02 0.09 3.49
N PHE A 138 9.45 0.43 2.33
CA PHE A 138 8.62 -0.49 1.54
C PHE A 138 9.42 -1.36 0.58
N ILE A 139 10.61 -0.91 0.18
CA ILE A 139 11.51 -1.66 -0.70
C ILE A 139 12.94 -1.58 -0.17
N GLU A 140 13.80 -2.47 -0.65
CA GLU A 140 15.23 -2.42 -0.44
C GLU A 140 15.95 -2.32 -1.78
N ILE A 141 17.09 -1.62 -1.77
CA ILE A 141 17.94 -1.43 -2.95
C ILE A 141 19.37 -1.82 -2.56
N GLU A 142 19.93 -2.81 -3.24
CA GLU A 142 21.31 -3.27 -3.06
C GLU A 142 22.16 -2.84 -4.26
N GLY A 143 23.20 -2.06 -3.99
CA GLY A 143 24.12 -1.53 -5.00
C GLY A 143 24.29 -0.02 -4.87
N THR A 144 25.50 0.46 -5.17
CA THR A 144 25.84 1.90 -5.18
C THR A 144 25.48 2.57 -6.50
N ASP A 145 25.50 1.81 -7.59
CA ASP A 145 25.11 2.24 -8.91
C ASP A 145 23.70 1.75 -9.25
N PHE A 146 22.80 2.69 -9.52
CA PHE A 146 21.43 2.37 -9.92
C PHE A 146 21.37 1.69 -11.29
N GLU A 147 22.34 1.82 -12.18
CA GLU A 147 22.29 1.10 -13.46
C GLU A 147 22.39 -0.42 -13.28
N HIS A 148 23.04 -0.86 -12.21
CA HIS A 148 23.31 -2.26 -11.89
C HIS A 148 22.78 -2.72 -10.53
N ALA A 149 21.97 -1.89 -9.86
CA ALA A 149 21.39 -2.22 -8.56
C ALA A 149 20.38 -3.37 -8.66
N ASN A 150 20.17 -4.04 -7.53
CA ASN A 150 19.03 -4.92 -7.33
C ASN A 150 18.01 -4.24 -6.42
N VAL A 151 16.74 -4.51 -6.68
CA VAL A 151 15.60 -3.99 -5.91
C VAL A 151 14.76 -5.16 -5.45
N ARG A 152 14.23 -5.11 -4.23
CA ARG A 152 13.22 -6.05 -3.77
C ARG A 152 12.17 -5.37 -2.94
N LEU A 153 11.01 -6.01 -2.81
CA LEU A 153 10.08 -5.69 -1.73
C LEU A 153 10.77 -5.95 -0.38
N SER A 154 10.58 -5.07 0.59
CA SER A 154 11.11 -5.31 1.94
C SER A 154 10.43 -6.53 2.59
N PRO A 155 11.02 -7.14 3.63
CA PRO A 155 10.43 -8.27 4.35
C PRO A 155 9.00 -8.01 4.88
N LEU A 156 8.61 -6.73 5.00
CA LEU A 156 7.25 -6.30 5.28
C LEU A 156 6.21 -6.96 4.36
N TRP A 157 6.57 -7.25 3.11
CA TRP A 157 5.68 -7.80 2.10
C TRP A 157 5.61 -9.32 2.08
N ASP A 158 6.47 -10.04 2.79
CA ASP A 158 6.61 -11.49 2.61
C ASP A 158 5.30 -12.25 2.77
N ARG A 159 4.50 -11.86 3.76
CA ARG A 159 3.20 -12.45 4.05
C ARG A 159 2.12 -12.02 3.06
N VAL A 160 2.20 -10.79 2.55
CA VAL A 160 1.32 -10.30 1.46
C VAL A 160 1.61 -11.04 0.17
N VAL A 161 2.88 -11.24 -0.19
CA VAL A 161 3.30 -12.03 -1.36
C VAL A 161 2.81 -13.47 -1.23
N GLU A 162 2.95 -14.07 -0.05
CA GLU A 162 2.47 -15.43 0.21
C GLU A 162 0.95 -15.55 0.08
N GLU A 163 0.20 -14.63 0.67
CA GLU A 163 -1.27 -14.60 0.60
C GLU A 163 -1.78 -14.42 -0.84
N ILE A 164 -1.21 -13.46 -1.59
CA ILE A 164 -1.58 -13.20 -2.99
C ILE A 164 -1.28 -14.42 -3.87
N ALA A 165 -0.09 -15.01 -3.71
CA ALA A 165 0.30 -16.18 -4.48
C ALA A 165 -0.57 -17.41 -4.16
N ASN A 166 -0.96 -17.61 -2.90
CA ASN A 166 -1.79 -18.75 -2.49
C ASN A 166 -3.24 -18.63 -2.97
N ARG A 167 -3.79 -17.42 -2.99
CA ARG A 167 -5.19 -17.18 -3.38
C ARG A 167 -5.39 -16.94 -4.87
N GLY A 168 -4.31 -16.83 -5.64
CA GLY A 168 -4.37 -16.58 -7.08
C GLY A 168 -4.99 -15.21 -7.43
N TYR A 169 -4.82 -14.23 -6.54
CA TYR A 169 -5.36 -12.91 -6.76
C TYR A 169 -4.68 -12.20 -7.93
N GLU A 170 -5.41 -11.30 -8.60
CA GLU A 170 -4.84 -10.39 -9.58
C GLU A 170 -3.81 -9.45 -8.90
N THR A 171 -2.54 -9.82 -9.01
CA THR A 171 -1.38 -9.13 -8.40
C THR A 171 -1.39 -7.64 -8.72
N HIS A 172 -1.79 -7.29 -9.94
CA HIS A 172 -1.88 -5.93 -10.42
C HIS A 172 -2.93 -5.10 -9.67
N VAL A 173 -4.12 -5.65 -9.44
CA VAL A 173 -5.21 -4.93 -8.76
C VAL A 173 -4.86 -4.70 -7.29
N PHE A 174 -4.34 -5.73 -6.61
CA PHE A 174 -3.92 -5.62 -5.22
C PHE A 174 -2.73 -4.67 -5.05
N GLY A 175 -1.68 -4.87 -5.85
CA GLY A 175 -0.46 -4.07 -5.80
C GLY A 175 -0.70 -2.61 -6.16
N SER A 176 -1.53 -2.35 -7.17
CA SER A 176 -1.90 -0.98 -7.54
C SER A 176 -2.67 -0.29 -6.42
N ALA A 177 -3.70 -0.94 -5.84
CA ALA A 177 -4.52 -0.34 -4.80
C ALA A 177 -3.70 0.04 -3.56
N ILE A 178 -2.84 -0.86 -3.07
CA ILE A 178 -2.00 -0.56 -1.90
C ILE A 178 -0.91 0.46 -2.24
N GLY A 179 -0.33 0.39 -3.44
CA GLY A 179 0.66 1.36 -3.88
C GLY A 179 0.10 2.78 -3.98
N ARG A 180 -1.16 2.93 -4.39
CA ARG A 180 -1.86 4.24 -4.35
C ARG A 180 -2.07 4.73 -2.92
N MET A 181 -2.34 3.84 -1.96
CA MET A 181 -2.48 4.22 -0.55
C MET A 181 -1.14 4.62 0.06
N ILE A 182 -0.05 3.93 -0.31
CA ILE A 182 1.31 4.32 0.07
C ILE A 182 1.64 5.70 -0.52
N ALA A 183 1.37 5.92 -1.81
CA ALA A 183 1.59 7.20 -2.46
C ALA A 183 0.80 8.34 -1.78
N LEU A 184 -0.46 8.10 -1.41
CA LEU A 184 -1.24 9.05 -0.63
C LEU A 184 -0.66 9.33 0.75
N GLY A 185 -0.20 8.28 1.44
CA GLY A 185 0.43 8.39 2.74
C GLY A 185 1.69 9.27 2.69
N ILE A 186 2.51 9.10 1.65
CA ILE A 186 3.73 9.90 1.45
C ILE A 186 3.40 11.35 1.09
N GLU A 187 2.46 11.57 0.17
CA GLU A 187 2.17 12.91 -0.34
C GLU A 187 1.37 13.76 0.67
N GLY A 188 0.46 13.14 1.42
CA GLY A 188 -0.48 13.80 2.35
C GLY A 188 -1.56 14.65 1.65
N LYS A 189 -1.28 15.26 0.49
CA LYS A 189 -2.18 16.22 -0.19
C LYS A 189 -3.43 15.58 -0.79
N GLY A 190 -3.34 14.32 -1.24
CA GLY A 190 -4.47 13.62 -1.87
C GLY A 190 -5.61 13.25 -0.90
N PHE A 191 -5.41 13.37 0.42
CA PHE A 191 -6.42 13.05 1.44
C PHE A 191 -7.71 13.86 1.33
N ARG A 192 -7.67 15.06 0.73
CA ARG A 192 -8.88 15.86 0.50
C ARG A 192 -9.94 15.09 -0.31
N GLN A 193 -9.52 14.18 -1.20
CA GLN A 193 -10.44 13.38 -2.01
C GLN A 193 -11.08 12.23 -1.20
N LEU A 194 -10.45 11.80 -0.10
CA LEU A 194 -11.00 10.81 0.84
C LEU A 194 -11.94 11.44 1.87
N LYS A 195 -11.87 12.76 2.08
CA LYS A 195 -12.69 13.49 3.04
C LYS A 195 -14.18 13.14 3.01
N PRO A 196 -14.90 13.18 1.87
CA PRO A 196 -16.33 12.83 1.86
C PRO A 196 -16.58 11.37 2.19
N ILE A 197 -15.68 10.45 1.82
CA ILE A 197 -15.79 9.03 2.18
C ILE A 197 -15.64 8.87 3.69
N PHE A 198 -14.65 9.50 4.30
CA PHE A 198 -14.42 9.40 5.74
C PHE A 198 -15.54 10.04 6.56
N MET A 199 -16.11 11.13 6.06
CA MET A 199 -17.34 11.69 6.64
C MET A 199 -18.52 10.70 6.54
N ALA A 200 -18.62 9.96 5.44
CA ALA A 200 -19.65 8.94 5.26
C ALA A 200 -19.41 7.70 6.13
N LEU A 201 -18.17 7.21 6.24
CA LEU A 201 -17.78 6.09 7.10
C LEU A 201 -18.07 6.41 8.58
N ASN A 202 -17.84 7.64 9.03
CA ASN A 202 -18.21 8.08 10.39
C ASN A 202 -19.72 8.00 10.66
N THR A 203 -20.54 8.25 9.65
CA THR A 203 -22.00 8.09 9.76
C THR A 203 -22.38 6.61 9.71
N ALA A 204 -21.80 5.86 8.78
CA ALA A 204 -22.07 4.45 8.59
C ALA A 204 -21.66 3.59 9.80
N GLU A 205 -20.54 3.90 10.46
CA GLU A 205 -20.09 3.24 11.70
C GLU A 205 -21.19 3.21 12.77
N LYS A 206 -22.00 4.27 12.86
CA LYS A 206 -23.09 4.39 13.85
C LYS A 206 -24.40 3.75 13.39
N ASN A 207 -24.49 3.41 12.10
CA ASN A 207 -25.70 2.99 11.41
C ASN A 207 -25.53 1.61 10.77
N ASN A 208 -24.89 0.68 11.47
CA ASN A 208 -24.66 -0.70 10.99
C ASN A 208 -24.04 -0.76 9.58
N ASN A 209 -23.00 0.05 9.35
CA ASN A 209 -22.27 0.21 8.09
C ASN A 209 -23.08 0.81 6.93
N GLU A 210 -24.28 1.35 7.18
CA GLU A 210 -25.16 1.89 6.15
C GLU A 210 -25.20 3.43 6.14
N ILE A 211 -25.31 4.01 4.95
CA ILE A 211 -25.61 5.42 4.74
C ILE A 211 -26.65 5.57 3.63
N SER A 212 -27.57 6.53 3.75
CA SER A 212 -28.47 6.85 2.64
C SER A 212 -27.70 7.56 1.51
N MET A 213 -28.13 7.36 0.27
CA MET A 213 -27.51 8.00 -0.89
C MET A 213 -27.62 9.53 -0.83
N ASP A 214 -28.70 10.06 -0.26
CA ASP A 214 -28.87 11.50 -0.06
C ASP A 214 -27.90 12.05 0.98
N GLU A 215 -27.64 11.31 2.06
CA GLU A 215 -26.64 11.73 3.05
C GLU A 215 -25.22 11.64 2.48
N LEU A 216 -24.93 10.59 1.71
CA LEU A 216 -23.66 10.47 0.98
C LEU A 216 -23.45 11.62 0.00
N ARG A 217 -24.49 12.00 -0.76
CA ARG A 217 -24.48 13.19 -1.64
C ARG A 217 -24.16 14.47 -0.87
N LYS A 218 -24.80 14.68 0.30
CA LYS A 218 -24.52 15.83 1.16
C LYS A 218 -23.06 15.85 1.63
N LYS A 219 -22.44 14.71 1.95
CA LYS A 219 -21.02 14.66 2.33
C LYS A 219 -20.09 15.17 1.21
N TYR A 220 -20.37 14.81 -0.04
CA TYR A 220 -19.61 15.32 -1.20
C TYR A 220 -19.79 16.82 -1.39
N GLN A 221 -21.02 17.33 -1.23
CA GLN A 221 -21.30 18.78 -1.27
C GLN A 221 -20.55 19.54 -0.17
N LEU A 222 -20.57 19.05 1.07
CA LEU A 222 -19.81 19.63 2.20
C LEU A 222 -18.29 19.63 1.99
N ALA A 223 -17.77 18.70 1.19
CA ALA A 223 -16.36 18.66 0.81
C ALA A 223 -16.01 19.59 -0.38
N ASN A 224 -16.99 20.34 -0.90
CA ASN A 224 -16.89 21.13 -2.13
C ASN A 224 -16.45 20.28 -3.33
N LEU A 225 -16.96 19.05 -3.44
CA LEU A 225 -16.68 18.14 -4.55
C LEU A 225 -17.95 17.95 -5.39
N PRO A 226 -17.86 18.03 -6.73
CA PRO A 226 -19.04 17.94 -7.58
C PRO A 226 -19.58 16.50 -7.63
N TYR A 227 -20.89 16.35 -7.86
CA TYR A 227 -21.59 15.06 -7.85
C TYR A 227 -20.97 14.00 -8.77
N ARG A 228 -20.41 14.42 -9.91
CA ARG A 228 -19.67 13.54 -10.83
C ARG A 228 -18.54 12.75 -10.16
N HIS A 229 -17.98 13.24 -9.05
CA HIS A 229 -16.95 12.53 -8.27
C HIS A 229 -17.54 11.34 -7.50
N LEU A 230 -18.77 11.45 -6.99
CA LEU A 230 -19.47 10.33 -6.34
C LEU A 230 -19.77 9.23 -7.38
N ALA A 231 -20.34 9.60 -8.52
CA ALA A 231 -20.60 8.66 -9.62
C ALA A 231 -19.30 8.01 -10.13
N GLY A 232 -18.22 8.79 -10.29
CA GLY A 232 -16.90 8.29 -10.67
C GLY A 232 -16.29 7.36 -9.62
N MET A 233 -16.48 7.64 -8.34
CA MET A 233 -16.04 6.80 -7.23
C MET A 233 -16.76 5.45 -7.23
N ILE A 234 -18.10 5.43 -7.34
CA ILE A 234 -18.90 4.20 -7.42
C ILE A 234 -18.49 3.37 -8.65
N LYS A 235 -18.31 4.02 -9.82
CA LYS A 235 -17.86 3.35 -11.04
C LYS A 235 -16.48 2.70 -10.87
N ARG A 236 -15.57 3.33 -10.13
CA ARG A 236 -14.24 2.76 -9.83
C ARG A 236 -14.35 1.61 -8.83
N ASP A 237 -15.19 1.74 -7.81
CA ASP A 237 -15.43 0.66 -6.84
C ASP A 237 -15.95 -0.61 -7.50
N ASN A 238 -16.83 -0.47 -8.48
CA ASN A 238 -17.38 -1.61 -9.24
C ASN A 238 -16.37 -2.38 -10.09
N LYS A 239 -15.24 -1.76 -10.41
CA LYS A 239 -14.18 -2.38 -11.20
C LYS A 239 -13.17 -3.13 -10.34
N LYS A 240 -13.26 -3.01 -9.02
CA LYS A 240 -12.35 -3.66 -8.08
C LYS A 240 -12.77 -5.09 -7.79
N HIS A 241 -11.79 -5.91 -7.44
CA HIS A 241 -12.03 -7.22 -6.85
C HIS A 241 -12.85 -7.08 -5.55
N ALA A 242 -13.78 -8.00 -5.30
CA ALA A 242 -14.74 -7.94 -4.19
C ALA A 242 -14.08 -7.71 -2.83
N ASP A 243 -12.94 -8.37 -2.58
CA ASP A 243 -12.18 -8.28 -1.33
C ASP A 243 -11.64 -6.88 -1.00
N ILE A 244 -11.53 -5.99 -1.98
CA ILE A 244 -10.99 -4.63 -1.80
C ILE A 244 -12.00 -3.55 -2.23
N ARG A 245 -13.30 -3.89 -2.31
CA ARG A 245 -14.35 -2.89 -2.54
C ARG A 245 -14.59 -2.06 -1.28
N LEU A 246 -15.02 -0.83 -1.50
CA LEU A 246 -15.49 0.10 -0.48
C LEU A 246 -16.91 -0.26 -0.04
N PHE A 247 -17.77 -0.60 -1.00
CA PHE A 247 -19.17 -0.97 -0.73
C PHE A 247 -19.38 -2.48 -0.85
N ALA A 248 -20.09 -3.02 0.13
CA ALA A 248 -20.68 -4.36 0.05
C ALA A 248 -21.88 -4.35 -0.91
N TYR A 249 -22.64 -3.25 -0.88
CA TYR A 249 -23.87 -3.08 -1.62
C TYR A 249 -24.17 -1.59 -1.79
N TYR A 250 -24.80 -1.21 -2.90
CA TYR A 250 -25.43 0.11 -3.02
C TYR A 250 -26.58 0.05 -4.03
N ASP A 251 -27.57 0.92 -3.85
CA ASP A 251 -28.67 1.19 -4.77
C ASP A 251 -28.98 2.69 -4.79
N ASP A 252 -30.12 3.09 -5.36
CA ASP A 252 -30.51 4.50 -5.43
C ASP A 252 -30.86 5.12 -4.06
N LYS A 253 -31.13 4.30 -3.04
CA LYS A 253 -31.57 4.72 -1.71
C LYS A 253 -30.45 4.68 -0.68
N ARG A 254 -29.58 3.66 -0.72
CA ARG A 254 -28.56 3.42 0.30
C ARG A 254 -27.27 2.83 -0.26
N ALA A 255 -26.20 3.02 0.51
CA ALA A 255 -24.92 2.35 0.34
C ALA A 255 -24.50 1.70 1.66
N VAL A 256 -24.02 0.47 1.57
CA VAL A 256 -23.51 -0.33 2.69
C VAL A 256 -22.00 -0.49 2.50
N PHE A 257 -21.22 0.02 3.44
CA PHE A 257 -19.77 -0.10 3.42
C PHE A 257 -19.33 -1.51 3.83
N MET A 258 -18.20 -1.94 3.27
CA MET A 258 -17.55 -3.18 3.73
C MET A 258 -17.09 -3.03 5.19
N PRO A 259 -17.26 -4.07 6.03
CA PRO A 259 -16.80 -4.02 7.43
C PRO A 259 -15.32 -3.69 7.58
N HIS A 260 -14.46 -4.22 6.68
CA HIS A 260 -13.03 -3.92 6.69
C HIS A 260 -12.71 -2.45 6.39
N ALA A 261 -13.52 -1.77 5.56
CA ALA A 261 -13.35 -0.37 5.25
C ALA A 261 -13.70 0.51 6.46
N ILE A 262 -14.78 0.17 7.18
CA ILE A 262 -15.16 0.82 8.44
C ILE A 262 -14.05 0.64 9.47
N ARG A 263 -13.55 -0.59 9.64
CA ARG A 263 -12.44 -0.89 10.56
C ARG A 263 -11.18 -0.08 10.24
N ALA A 264 -10.77 -0.04 8.97
CA ALA A 264 -9.60 0.74 8.56
C ALA A 264 -9.77 2.23 8.85
N TYR A 265 -10.97 2.77 8.62
CA TYR A 265 -11.28 4.15 8.96
C TYR A 265 -11.22 4.41 10.47
N VAL A 266 -11.80 3.54 11.29
CA VAL A 266 -11.79 3.67 12.76
C VAL A 266 -10.36 3.67 13.29
N MET A 267 -9.54 2.68 12.90
CA MET A 267 -8.15 2.59 13.34
C MET A 267 -7.32 3.79 12.89
N TRP A 268 -7.52 4.24 11.65
CA TRP A 268 -6.87 5.44 11.15
C TRP A 268 -7.28 6.68 11.95
N ARG A 269 -8.58 6.85 12.22
CA ARG A 269 -9.14 7.99 12.97
C ARG A 269 -8.58 8.03 14.39
N GLU A 270 -8.53 6.88 15.06
CA GLU A 270 -8.00 6.76 16.42
C GLU A 270 -6.53 7.16 16.49
N ARG A 271 -5.70 6.62 15.59
CA ARG A 271 -4.28 6.98 15.51
C ARG A 271 -4.06 8.45 15.18
N ALA A 272 -4.85 8.99 14.24
CA ALA A 272 -4.76 10.41 13.89
C ALA A 272 -5.11 11.30 15.09
N ASN A 273 -6.14 10.93 15.86
CA ASN A 273 -6.53 11.64 17.07
C ASN A 273 -5.44 11.60 18.15
N ILE A 274 -4.75 10.45 18.32
CA ILE A 274 -3.61 10.33 19.23
C ILE A 274 -2.47 11.26 18.79
N ARG A 275 -2.06 11.19 17.51
CA ARG A 275 -0.97 12.02 16.97
C ARG A 275 -1.25 13.52 17.10
N VAL A 276 -2.48 13.95 16.83
CA VAL A 276 -2.90 15.35 17.01
C VAL A 276 -2.87 15.76 18.48
N ARG A 277 -3.17 14.87 19.43
CA ARG A 277 -3.03 15.15 20.88
C ARG A 277 -1.56 15.28 21.27
N GLU A 278 -0.69 14.45 20.75
CA GLU A 278 0.76 14.50 21.03
C GLU A 278 1.39 15.80 20.51
N TRP A 279 0.97 16.31 19.36
CA TRP A 279 1.41 17.60 18.83
C TRP A 279 1.01 18.80 19.71
N ARG A 280 -0.01 18.64 20.56
CA ARG A 280 -0.49 19.68 21.47
C ARG A 280 0.29 19.74 22.78
N ILE A 281 1.10 18.73 23.08
CA ILE A 281 1.99 18.76 24.23
C ILE A 281 3.20 19.61 23.82
N PRO A 282 3.43 20.79 24.40
CA PRO A 282 4.64 21.55 24.15
C PRO A 282 5.81 20.63 24.47
N ARG A 283 6.73 20.43 23.51
CA ARG A 283 7.99 19.77 23.80
C ARG A 283 8.70 20.66 24.82
N ALA A 284 8.83 20.15 26.05
CA ALA A 284 9.62 20.77 27.11
C ALA A 284 11.10 20.81 26.72
#